data_AF-A0A7X6UT75-F1
#
_entry.id   AF-A0A7X6UT75-F1
#
_cell.length_a   1.000
_cell.length_b   1.000
_cell.length_c   1.000
_cell.angle_alpha   90.00
_cell.angle_beta   90.00
_cell.angle_gamma   90.00
#
_symmetry.space_group_name_H-M   'P 1'
#
loop_
_entity.id
_entity.type
_entity.pdbx_description
1 polymer ?
#
loop_
_entity_poly.entity_id
_entity_poly.type
_entity_poly.pdbx_seq_one_letter_code
_entity_poly.pdbx_strand_id
1 'polypeptide(L)' 'LSTFMEYLLDYASPATRRVGEECVRATLASMAPQARQRALKMIAKVRGGQRDVYC' A
#
# COMPACT_ATOMS: atom_id res chain seq x y z
N LEU A 1 2.87 -3.79 3.68
CA LEU A 1 2.43 -2.81 2.65
C LEU A 1 1.05 -2.23 2.96
N SER A 2 0.10 -3.01 3.48
CA SER A 2 -1.21 -2.51 3.92
C SER A 2 -1.11 -1.42 4.99
N THR A 3 -0.42 -1.69 6.12
CA THR A 3 -0.22 -0.72 7.20
C THR A 3 0.48 0.57 6.76
N PHE A 4 1.42 0.46 5.81
CA PHE A 4 2.05 1.64 5.22
C PHE A 4 1.07 2.43 4.36
N MET A 5 0.23 1.76 3.55
CA MET A 5 -0.83 2.44 2.80
C MET A 5 -1.85 3.11 3.74
N GLU A 6 -2.22 2.48 4.85
CA GLU A 6 -3.07 3.09 5.88
C GLU A 6 -2.43 4.38 6.40
N TYR A 7 -1.14 4.33 6.75
CA TYR A 7 -0.40 5.53 7.15
C TYR A 7 -0.46 6.65 6.09
N LEU A 8 -0.23 6.30 4.82
CA LEU A 8 -0.25 7.26 3.71
C LEU A 8 -1.62 7.88 3.47
N LEU A 9 -2.71 7.17 3.78
CA LEU A 9 -4.07 7.68 3.60
C LEU A 9 -4.52 8.51 4.80
N ASP A 10 -4.17 8.10 6.02
CA ASP A 10 -4.77 8.64 7.24
C ASP A 10 -3.92 9.74 7.88
N TYR A 11 -2.59 9.74 7.69
CA TYR A 11 -1.68 10.63 8.44
C TYR A 11 -0.66 11.38 7.58
N ALA A 12 -0.32 10.88 6.39
CA ALA A 12 0.73 11.49 5.58
C ALA A 12 0.31 12.85 5.01
N SER A 13 1.24 13.82 5.03
CA SER A 13 1.08 15.05 4.25
C SER A 13 0.95 14.74 2.75
N PRO A 14 0.36 15.63 1.93
CA PRO A 14 0.27 15.42 0.48
C PRO A 14 1.63 15.14 -0.18
N ALA A 15 2.69 15.82 0.25
CA ALA A 15 4.04 15.62 -0.26
C ALA A 15 4.59 14.22 0.11
N THR A 16 4.41 13.82 1.37
CA THR A 16 4.81 12.49 1.87
C THR A 16 4.03 11.38 1.17
N ARG A 17 2.71 11.57 0.99
CA ARG A 17 1.84 10.60 0.32
C ARG A 17 2.31 10.32 -1.10
N ARG A 18 2.65 11.35 -1.86
CA ARG A 18 3.14 11.21 -3.24
C ARG A 18 4.39 10.32 -3.31
N VAL A 19 5.42 10.64 -2.52
CA VAL A 19 6.66 9.85 -2.48
C VAL A 19 6.42 8.44 -1.93
N GLY A 20 5.54 8.30 -0.94
CA GLY A 20 5.14 7.01 -0.39
C GLY A 20 4.47 6.10 -1.41
N GLU A 21 3.56 6.63 -2.22
CA GLU A 21 2.90 5.87 -3.29
C GLU A 21 3.88 5.43 -4.39
N GLU A 22 4.89 6.26 -4.70
CA GLU A 22 5.99 5.89 -5.60
C GLU A 22 6.81 4.72 -5.03
N CYS A 23 7.14 4.78 -3.73
CA CYS A 23 7.83 3.70 -3.02
C CYS A 23 7.03 2.39 -3.02
N VAL A 24 5.72 2.45 -2.79
CA VAL A 24 4.83 1.28 -2.86
C VAL A 24 4.86 0.66 -4.26
N ARG A 25 4.80 1.49 -5.31
CA ARG A 25 4.85 1.02 -6.70
C ARG A 25 6.18 0.34 -7.03
N ALA A 26 7.31 0.93 -6.61
CA ALA A 26 8.63 0.33 -6.80
C ALA A 26 8.76 -1.01 -6.07
N THR A 27 8.27 -1.08 -4.82
CA THR A 27 8.27 -2.31 -4.01
C THR A 27 7.41 -3.41 -4.65
N LEU A 28 6.23 -3.06 -5.17
CA LEU A 28 5.38 -4.02 -5.88
C LEU A 28 6.03 -4.55 -7.16
N ALA A 29 6.84 -3.74 -7.85
CA ALA A 29 7.55 -4.16 -9.06
C ALA A 29 8.68 -5.15 -8.78
N SER A 30 9.31 -5.09 -7.60
CA SER A 30 10.38 -6.02 -7.20
C SER A 30 9.87 -7.34 -6.60
N MET A 31 8.56 -7.48 -6.37
CA MET A 31 7.97 -8.68 -5.76
C MET A 31 7.76 -9.82 -6.77
N ALA A 32 7.95 -11.06 -6.29
CA ALA A 32 7.53 -12.25 -7.03
C ALA A 32 6.01 -12.21 -7.32
N PRO A 33 5.53 -12.80 -8.43
CA PRO A 33 4.16 -12.61 -8.91
C PRO A 33 3.06 -12.92 -7.87
N GLN A 34 3.22 -14.02 -7.12
CA GLN A 34 2.24 -14.44 -6.11
C GLN A 34 2.20 -13.47 -4.91
N ALA A 35 3.37 -13.02 -4.44
CA ALA A 35 3.46 -12.04 -3.37
C ALA A 35 2.88 -10.69 -3.79
N ARG A 36 3.18 -10.24 -5.02
CA ARG A 36 2.64 -9.02 -5.62
C ARG A 36 1.11 -9.04 -5.68
N GLN A 37 0.50 -10.13 -6.14
CA GLN A 37 -0.96 -10.25 -6.18
C GLN A 37 -1.60 -10.13 -4.80
N ARG A 38 -1.02 -10.78 -3.78
CA ARG A 38 -1.52 -10.68 -2.39
C ARG A 38 -1.42 -9.24 -1.88
N ALA A 39 -0.28 -8.59 -2.11
CA ALA A 39 -0.08 -7.19 -1.73
C ALA A 39 -1.08 -6.24 -2.41
N LEU A 40 -1.35 -6.43 -3.70
CA LEU A 40 -2.34 -5.64 -4.44
C LEU A 40 -3.76 -5.78 -3.87
N LYS A 41 -4.17 -7.00 -3.52
CA LYS A 41 -5.48 -7.25 -2.89
C LYS A 41 -5.61 -6.52 -1.54
N MET A 42 -4.56 -6.56 -0.73
CA MET A 42 -4.55 -5.86 0.56
C MET A 42 -4.62 -4.34 0.38
N ILE A 43 -3.84 -3.78 -0.55
CA ILE A 43 -3.86 -2.35 -0.86
C ILE A 43 -5.24 -1.91 -1.37
N ALA A 44 -5.88 -2.72 -2.21
CA ALA A 44 -7.23 -2.43 -2.72
C ALA A 44 -8.26 -2.34 -1.57
N LYS A 45 -8.21 -3.27 -0.61
CA LYS A 45 -9.04 -3.24 0.60
C LYS A 45 -8.83 -1.97 1.41
N VAL A 46 -7.57 -1.59 1.64
CA VAL A 46 -7.22 -0.37 2.38
C VAL A 46 -7.74 0.89 1.69
N ARG A 47 -7.56 0.99 0.36
CA ARG A 47 -8.09 2.10 -0.45
C ARG A 47 -9.62 2.11 -0.48
N GLY A 48 -10.27 0.96 -0.33
CA GLY A 48 -11.71 0.81 -0.17
C GLY A 48 -12.24 1.16 1.23
N GLY A 49 -11.39 1.63 2.14
CA GLY A 49 -11.78 2.04 3.50
C GLY A 49 -11.63 0.96 4.56
N GLN A 50 -11.22 -0.26 4.20
CA GLN A 50 -10.89 -1.28 5.20
C GLN A 50 -9.60 -0.89 5.94
N ARG A 51 -9.50 -1.25 7.22
CA ARG A 51 -8.31 -1.07 8.06
C ARG A 51 -7.92 -2.40 8.69
N ASP A 52 -6.71 -2.47 9.23
CA ASP A 52 -6.11 -3.67 9.83
C ASP A 52 -6.08 -4.86 8.85
N VAL A 53 -5.70 -4.59 7.60
CA VAL A 53 -5.62 -5.63 6.58
C VAL A 53 -4.28 -6.36 6.68
N TYR A 54 -4.29 -7.59 7.18
CA TYR A 54 -3.15 -8.51 7.21
C TYR A 54 -3.41 -9.75 6.35
N CYS A 55 -2.33 -10.43 5.95
CA CYS A 55 -2.34 -11.67 5.19
C CYS A 55 -1.81 -12.83 6.02
#